data_AF-A0A2M7WQN4-F1
#
_entry.id   AF-A0A2M7WQN4-F1
#
_cell.length_a   1.000
_cell.length_b   1.000
_cell.length_c   1.000
_cell.angle_alpha   90.00
_cell.angle_beta   90.00
_cell.angle_gamma   90.00
#
_symmetry.space_group_name_H-M   'P 1'
#
loop_
_entity.id
_entity.type
_entity.pdbx_description
1 polymer ?
#
loop_
_entity_poly.entity_id
_entity_poly.type
_entity_poly.pdbx_seq_one_letter_code
_entity_poly.pdbx_strand_id
1 'polypeptide(L)'
;MHFKQLLGSLIIASSFAGAAGAAEWTMSGDLRERYQSFDNYNFDSTVNNNSWEFDSRLYIKAKGDFGNGLTVFLQPQAVIIKNHTKANGTQNFTQADMLQAYLQYDIADFAVRIGRQQLVYGDQRLLGHLGWKDVARTFDGVKAMYKTDTVSLDAFAVHPSDIGAMTPTTAIPNGQSLVTWEDRRLTGVYGTYTVAPKSGVDAYFINWHHNQQAAIGKGRNLNTFGTRLFGESDGFDGTAEAVFQTGTWANNVSQKASAYAVKAGYTFDTWKTRVGIEYDYSPGDDKANATTHKDFIFPFHTNHAHYGEMDFFSWANMKDINLSLKTSPAKGLTLMGNVHFLSLAEAKGDWINVVGTGNVFAGAPAYTQTKAGTEIDVKLVYNVEAIKGLKLVGLYGIFNPGAAVAERNAGKADSASFGYLLAQYVF
;
A
#
# COMPACT_ATOMS: atom_id res chain seq x y z
N MET A 1 -23.17 -18.65 -16.04
CA MET A 1 -22.34 -19.87 -15.82
C MET A 1 -21.63 -19.81 -14.46
N HIS A 2 -22.30 -19.36 -13.40
CA HIS A 2 -21.68 -18.92 -12.13
C HIS A 2 -22.35 -19.51 -10.89
N PHE A 3 -22.57 -20.83 -10.90
CA PHE A 3 -23.09 -21.53 -9.71
C PHE A 3 -22.34 -22.85 -9.41
N LYS A 4 -21.43 -23.27 -10.29
CA LYS A 4 -20.71 -24.56 -10.16
C LYS A 4 -19.39 -24.47 -9.40
N GLN A 5 -18.78 -23.29 -9.25
CA GLN A 5 -17.57 -23.11 -8.44
C GLN A 5 -17.86 -22.91 -6.94
N LEU A 6 -19.10 -22.50 -6.58
CA LEU A 6 -19.51 -22.44 -5.18
C LEU A 6 -19.74 -23.84 -4.58
N LEU A 7 -20.11 -24.84 -5.41
CA LEU A 7 -20.34 -26.21 -4.95
C LEU A 7 -19.05 -26.93 -4.54
N GLY A 8 -17.89 -26.61 -5.15
CA GLY A 8 -16.61 -27.21 -4.77
C GLY A 8 -16.17 -26.84 -3.35
N SER A 9 -16.40 -25.58 -2.96
CA SER A 9 -16.15 -25.09 -1.60
C SER A 9 -17.18 -25.59 -0.59
N LEU A 10 -18.41 -25.86 -1.03
CA LEU A 10 -19.49 -26.35 -0.17
C LEU A 10 -19.36 -27.85 0.14
N ILE A 11 -18.73 -28.64 -0.73
CA ILE A 11 -18.55 -30.10 -0.54
C ILE A 11 -17.41 -30.41 0.45
N ILE A 12 -16.41 -29.53 0.58
CA ILE A 12 -15.42 -29.66 1.67
C ILE A 12 -16.06 -29.19 2.99
N ALA A 13 -16.90 -28.16 2.96
CA ALA A 13 -17.61 -27.66 4.15
C ALA A 13 -18.63 -28.67 4.72
N SER A 14 -19.28 -29.50 3.88
CA SER A 14 -20.24 -30.50 4.35
C SER A 14 -19.59 -31.72 5.02
N SER A 15 -18.31 -32.00 4.77
CA SER A 15 -17.52 -32.97 5.56
C SER A 15 -17.09 -32.44 6.94
N PHE A 16 -17.25 -31.14 7.22
CA PHE A 16 -17.01 -30.52 8.53
C PHE A 16 -18.30 -30.09 9.26
N ALA A 17 -19.48 -30.35 8.67
CA ALA A 17 -20.76 -30.01 9.29
C ALA A 17 -21.02 -30.77 10.62
N GLY A 18 -20.30 -31.86 10.87
CA GLY A 18 -20.29 -32.57 12.15
C GLY A 18 -19.51 -31.87 13.27
N ALA A 19 -18.71 -30.84 12.97
CA ALA A 19 -17.91 -30.07 13.93
C ALA A 19 -18.45 -28.64 14.17
N ALA A 20 -19.52 -28.23 13.46
CA ALA A 20 -20.11 -26.89 13.57
C ALA A 20 -20.88 -26.64 14.89
N GLY A 21 -20.81 -27.55 15.86
CA GLY A 21 -21.39 -27.40 17.19
C GLY A 21 -20.43 -26.91 18.28
N ALA A 22 -19.14 -26.70 17.99
CA ALA A 22 -18.11 -26.46 19.03
C ALA A 22 -17.13 -25.30 18.77
N ALA A 23 -17.27 -24.53 17.69
CA ALA A 23 -16.34 -23.44 17.37
C ALA A 23 -16.78 -22.11 18.00
N GLU A 24 -15.85 -21.40 18.65
CA GLU A 24 -16.08 -20.03 19.12
C GLU A 24 -15.89 -19.06 17.94
N TRP A 25 -16.97 -18.37 17.56
CA TRP A 25 -16.94 -17.38 16.49
C TRP A 25 -16.90 -15.97 17.05
N THR A 26 -15.98 -15.16 16.53
CA THR A 26 -15.94 -13.71 16.74
C THR A 26 -16.23 -13.00 15.42
N MET A 27 -17.08 -11.99 15.47
CA MET A 27 -17.48 -11.20 14.31
C MET A 27 -17.27 -9.71 14.59
N SER A 28 -16.88 -8.95 13.57
CA SER A 28 -16.86 -7.48 13.60
C SER A 28 -17.13 -6.89 12.22
N GLY A 29 -17.62 -5.66 12.18
CA GLY A 29 -17.86 -4.87 10.98
C GLY A 29 -16.94 -3.66 10.90
N ASP A 30 -16.67 -3.19 9.67
CA ASP A 30 -15.98 -1.93 9.39
C ASP A 30 -16.66 -1.29 8.17
N LEU A 31 -17.44 -0.23 8.41
CA LEU A 31 -18.04 0.59 7.37
C LEU A 31 -17.25 1.88 7.25
N ARG A 32 -16.78 2.20 6.05
CA ARG A 32 -16.12 3.46 5.71
C ARG A 32 -16.88 4.17 4.61
N GLU A 33 -17.11 5.46 4.78
CA GLU A 33 -17.56 6.37 3.74
C GLU A 33 -16.54 7.49 3.61
N ARG A 34 -16.19 7.86 2.38
CA ARG A 34 -15.25 8.96 2.13
C ARG A 34 -15.69 9.75 0.91
N TYR A 35 -15.67 11.07 1.04
CA TYR A 35 -15.84 12.02 -0.03
C TYR A 35 -14.51 12.73 -0.25
N GLN A 36 -14.07 12.82 -1.50
CA GLN A 36 -12.77 13.35 -1.90
C GLN A 36 -12.95 14.41 -2.98
N SER A 37 -12.08 15.41 -3.00
CA SER A 37 -12.03 16.46 -4.01
C SER A 37 -10.60 16.65 -4.48
N PHE A 38 -10.44 16.79 -5.79
CA PHE A 38 -9.17 16.99 -6.47
C PHE A 38 -9.29 18.25 -7.32
N ASP A 39 -8.31 19.13 -7.20
CA ASP A 39 -8.31 20.43 -7.86
C ASP A 39 -6.93 20.67 -8.49
N ASN A 40 -6.95 21.01 -9.78
CA ASN A 40 -5.77 21.41 -10.54
C ASN A 40 -4.62 20.38 -10.59
N TYR A 41 -4.93 19.09 -10.65
CA TYR A 41 -3.93 18.00 -10.70
C TYR A 41 -3.11 17.92 -12.01
N ASN A 42 -3.44 18.74 -13.01
CA ASN A 42 -2.64 18.97 -14.21
C ASN A 42 -1.71 20.20 -14.08
N PHE A 43 -1.74 20.90 -12.94
CA PHE A 43 -0.96 22.11 -12.66
C PHE A 43 -1.21 23.26 -13.65
N ASP A 44 -2.43 23.36 -14.18
CA ASP A 44 -2.88 24.38 -15.13
C ASP A 44 -4.27 24.91 -14.77
N SER A 45 -4.27 26.00 -14.00
CA SER A 45 -5.48 26.65 -13.50
C SER A 45 -6.33 27.30 -14.59
N THR A 46 -5.83 27.39 -15.83
CA THR A 46 -6.59 27.89 -16.97
C THR A 46 -7.59 26.86 -17.50
N VAL A 47 -7.43 25.59 -17.13
CA VAL A 47 -8.32 24.48 -17.51
C VAL A 47 -8.98 23.92 -16.27
N ASN A 48 -10.31 24.05 -16.17
CA ASN A 48 -11.06 23.42 -15.08
C ASN A 48 -11.03 21.89 -15.25
N ASN A 49 -10.36 21.21 -14.33
CA ASN A 49 -10.26 19.76 -14.24
C ASN A 49 -10.69 19.24 -12.87
N ASN A 50 -11.44 20.05 -12.13
CA ASN A 50 -11.84 19.74 -10.77
C ASN A 50 -12.69 18.48 -10.79
N SER A 51 -12.40 17.57 -9.88
CA SER A 51 -13.13 16.32 -9.77
C SER A 51 -13.35 15.96 -8.33
N TRP A 52 -14.32 15.07 -8.12
CA TRP A 52 -14.66 14.58 -6.80
C TRP A 52 -15.00 13.11 -6.88
N GLU A 53 -14.78 12.39 -5.80
CA GLU A 53 -15.06 10.96 -5.70
C GLU A 53 -15.79 10.68 -4.38
N PHE A 54 -16.75 9.76 -4.44
CA PHE A 54 -17.32 9.18 -3.24
C PHE A 54 -17.06 7.68 -3.22
N ASP A 55 -16.49 7.18 -2.13
CA ASP A 55 -16.36 5.75 -1.86
C ASP A 55 -17.12 5.33 -0.59
N SER A 56 -17.73 4.16 -0.66
CA SER A 56 -18.30 3.45 0.48
C SER A 56 -17.79 2.02 0.50
N ARG A 57 -17.34 1.56 1.65
CA ARG A 57 -16.74 0.23 1.83
C ARG A 57 -17.22 -0.41 3.11
N LEU A 58 -17.71 -1.63 3.00
CA LEU A 58 -18.08 -2.48 4.13
C LEU A 58 -17.18 -3.73 4.16
N TYR A 59 -16.55 -3.98 5.30
CA TYR A 59 -15.96 -5.26 5.62
C TYR A 59 -16.75 -5.93 6.75
N ILE A 60 -16.97 -7.23 6.62
CA ILE A 60 -17.38 -8.08 7.74
C ILE A 60 -16.24 -9.05 8.00
N LYS A 61 -15.79 -9.18 9.23
CA LYS A 61 -14.76 -10.14 9.64
C LYS A 61 -15.45 -11.22 10.47
N ALA A 62 -15.18 -12.47 10.16
CA ALA A 62 -15.60 -13.62 10.97
C ALA A 62 -14.40 -14.53 11.19
N LYS A 63 -14.08 -14.81 12.45
CA LYS A 63 -13.01 -15.73 12.86
C LYS A 63 -13.62 -16.84 13.71
N GLY A 64 -13.47 -18.08 13.28
CA GLY A 64 -13.87 -19.26 14.03
C GLY A 64 -12.64 -20.01 14.53
N ASP A 65 -12.57 -20.25 15.84
CA ASP A 65 -11.59 -21.12 16.48
C ASP A 65 -12.22 -22.50 16.71
N PHE A 66 -11.62 -23.54 16.14
CA PHE A 66 -12.12 -24.92 16.19
C PHE A 66 -11.36 -25.78 17.21
N GLY A 67 -10.49 -25.16 18.02
CA GLY A 67 -9.62 -25.85 18.95
C GLY A 67 -8.46 -26.58 18.26
N ASN A 68 -7.55 -27.12 19.07
CA ASN A 68 -6.35 -27.84 18.60
C ASN A 68 -5.50 -27.05 17.59
N GLY A 69 -5.49 -25.72 17.71
CA GLY A 69 -4.74 -24.81 16.83
C GLY A 69 -5.38 -24.52 15.47
N LEU A 70 -6.62 -24.97 15.20
CA LEU A 70 -7.29 -24.73 13.93
C LEU A 70 -8.15 -23.46 13.93
N THR A 71 -7.86 -22.53 13.04
CA THR A 71 -8.63 -21.28 12.85
C THR A 71 -9.11 -21.15 11.40
N VAL A 72 -10.37 -20.73 11.23
CA VAL A 72 -10.91 -20.23 9.94
C VAL A 72 -11.11 -18.72 10.03
N PHE A 73 -10.69 -17.98 9.00
CA PHE A 73 -10.94 -16.56 8.88
C PHE A 73 -11.63 -16.23 7.56
N LEU A 74 -12.69 -15.44 7.62
CA LEU A 74 -13.45 -14.96 6.48
C LEU A 74 -13.62 -13.44 6.57
N GLN A 75 -13.42 -12.77 5.44
CA GLN A 75 -13.61 -11.33 5.33
C GLN A 75 -14.22 -10.94 3.98
N PRO A 76 -15.54 -11.08 3.80
CA PRO A 76 -16.20 -10.48 2.64
C PRO A 76 -16.12 -8.95 2.68
N GLN A 77 -16.09 -8.36 1.50
CA GLN A 77 -16.11 -6.92 1.28
C GLN A 77 -17.18 -6.51 0.28
N ALA A 78 -17.75 -5.32 0.48
CA ALA A 78 -18.55 -4.62 -0.50
C ALA A 78 -18.01 -3.20 -0.68
N VAL A 79 -17.88 -2.75 -1.92
CA VAL A 79 -17.30 -1.46 -2.30
C VAL A 79 -18.21 -0.77 -3.31
N ILE A 80 -18.44 0.52 -3.12
CA ILE A 80 -19.09 1.41 -4.07
C ILE A 80 -18.13 2.58 -4.29
N ILE A 81 -17.89 2.95 -5.55
CA ILE A 81 -17.17 4.19 -5.90
C ILE A 81 -18.02 4.93 -6.91
N LYS A 82 -18.24 6.22 -6.69
CA LYS A 82 -18.97 7.11 -7.59
C LYS A 82 -18.07 8.23 -8.07
N ASN A 83 -18.26 8.61 -9.33
CA ASN A 83 -17.57 9.73 -9.96
C ASN A 83 -16.03 9.58 -10.04
N HIS A 84 -15.51 8.35 -10.12
CA HIS A 84 -14.07 8.12 -10.27
C HIS A 84 -13.59 8.56 -11.66
N THR A 85 -12.74 9.59 -11.71
CA THR A 85 -12.15 10.10 -12.96
C THR A 85 -11.11 9.13 -13.52
N LYS A 86 -11.14 8.86 -14.83
CA LYS A 86 -10.11 8.13 -15.57
C LYS A 86 -9.70 8.90 -16.82
N ALA A 87 -8.62 8.46 -17.46
CA ALA A 87 -8.16 8.99 -18.75
C ALA A 87 -9.26 9.02 -19.84
N ASN A 88 -10.27 8.13 -19.76
CA ASN A 88 -11.39 8.02 -20.72
C ASN A 88 -12.75 8.46 -20.11
N GLY A 89 -12.73 9.38 -19.15
CA GLY A 89 -13.93 9.93 -18.51
C GLY A 89 -14.26 9.33 -17.15
N THR A 90 -15.44 9.68 -16.64
CA THR A 90 -15.92 9.34 -15.29
C THR A 90 -16.61 7.98 -15.25
N GLN A 91 -16.35 7.19 -14.21
CA GLN A 91 -17.01 5.89 -14.00
C GLN A 91 -17.60 5.74 -12.59
N ASN A 92 -18.68 4.95 -12.50
CA ASN A 92 -19.21 4.42 -11.25
C ASN A 92 -18.85 2.94 -11.15
N PHE A 93 -18.57 2.49 -9.93
CA PHE A 93 -18.14 1.13 -9.64
C PHE A 93 -18.89 0.57 -8.44
N THR A 94 -19.20 -0.73 -8.49
CA THR A 94 -19.76 -1.48 -7.37
C THR A 94 -19.23 -2.90 -7.42
N GLN A 95 -18.76 -3.41 -6.29
CA GLN A 95 -18.20 -4.75 -6.16
C GLN A 95 -18.56 -5.38 -4.82
N ALA A 96 -18.74 -6.69 -4.86
CA ALA A 96 -18.64 -7.56 -3.71
C ALA A 96 -17.60 -8.63 -4.00
N ASP A 97 -16.72 -8.92 -3.04
CA ASP A 97 -15.65 -9.90 -3.18
C ASP A 97 -15.27 -10.48 -1.80
N MET A 98 -14.50 -11.55 -1.77
CA MET A 98 -13.86 -12.07 -0.57
C MET A 98 -12.46 -11.47 -0.44
N LEU A 99 -12.25 -10.55 0.52
CA LEU A 99 -10.96 -9.91 0.74
C LEU A 99 -9.94 -10.89 1.35
N GLN A 100 -10.36 -11.66 2.34
CA GLN A 100 -9.57 -12.72 2.95
C GLN A 100 -10.44 -13.94 3.22
N ALA A 101 -9.89 -15.13 2.98
CA ALA A 101 -10.49 -16.41 3.31
C ALA A 101 -9.38 -17.43 3.45
N TYR A 102 -9.06 -17.83 4.68
CA TYR A 102 -7.97 -18.76 4.94
C TYR A 102 -8.26 -19.71 6.08
N LEU A 103 -7.57 -20.84 6.04
CA LEU A 103 -7.38 -21.77 7.15
C LEU A 103 -5.99 -21.53 7.73
N GLN A 104 -5.89 -21.54 9.06
CA GLN A 104 -4.62 -21.53 9.77
C GLN A 104 -4.58 -22.71 10.74
N TYR A 105 -3.43 -23.38 10.79
CA TYR A 105 -3.13 -24.40 11.78
C TYR A 105 -1.88 -24.01 12.56
N ASP A 106 -2.02 -23.86 13.88
CA ASP A 106 -0.98 -23.50 14.83
C ASP A 106 -0.55 -24.75 15.62
N ILE A 107 0.77 -25.00 15.70
CA ILE A 107 1.38 -26.10 16.46
C ILE A 107 2.67 -25.61 17.13
N ALA A 108 2.64 -25.52 18.47
CA ALA A 108 3.71 -24.89 19.25
C ALA A 108 4.07 -23.51 18.66
N ASP A 109 5.34 -23.29 18.31
CA ASP A 109 5.86 -22.03 17.76
C ASP A 109 5.65 -21.90 16.24
N PHE A 110 5.05 -22.91 15.60
CA PHE A 110 4.86 -22.94 14.14
C PHE A 110 3.40 -22.73 13.76
N ALA A 111 3.18 -22.12 12.60
CA ALA A 111 1.87 -22.05 12.00
C ALA A 111 1.94 -22.16 10.48
N VAL A 112 0.91 -22.75 9.87
CA VAL A 112 0.72 -22.77 8.42
C VAL A 112 -0.62 -22.16 8.10
N ARG A 113 -0.63 -21.21 7.16
CA ARG A 113 -1.83 -20.55 6.65
C ARG A 113 -1.99 -20.81 5.16
N ILE A 114 -3.17 -21.26 4.76
CA ILE A 114 -3.52 -21.58 3.38
C ILE A 114 -4.79 -20.82 3.00
N GLY A 115 -4.73 -20.11 1.87
CA GLY A 115 -5.87 -19.38 1.31
C GLY A 115 -5.55 -17.93 0.99
N ARG A 116 -6.61 -17.14 0.81
CA ARG A 116 -6.56 -15.72 0.50
C ARG A 116 -6.25 -14.91 1.75
N GLN A 117 -5.15 -14.18 1.76
CA GLN A 117 -4.60 -13.52 2.92
C GLN A 117 -3.86 -12.24 2.55
N GLN A 118 -3.71 -11.33 3.52
CA GLN A 118 -2.85 -10.17 3.37
C GLN A 118 -1.43 -10.46 3.83
N LEU A 119 -0.47 -9.86 3.12
CA LEU A 119 0.93 -9.79 3.52
C LEU A 119 1.23 -8.34 3.93
N VAL A 120 1.55 -8.14 5.20
CA VAL A 120 1.77 -6.82 5.81
C VAL A 120 3.04 -6.89 6.64
N TYR A 121 4.08 -6.20 6.21
CA TYR A 121 5.40 -6.28 6.83
C TYR A 121 6.06 -4.90 6.93
N GLY A 122 6.93 -4.73 7.94
CA GLY A 122 7.68 -3.50 8.18
C GLY A 122 6.80 -2.24 8.20
N ASP A 123 7.29 -1.17 7.57
CA ASP A 123 6.51 0.06 7.33
C ASP A 123 5.59 -0.05 6.09
N GLN A 124 5.40 -1.25 5.55
CA GLN A 124 4.58 -1.53 4.37
C GLN A 124 5.06 -0.85 3.08
N ARG A 125 6.35 -0.52 2.99
CA ARG A 125 6.98 0.08 1.80
C ARG A 125 7.11 -0.88 0.62
N LEU A 126 7.13 -2.19 0.90
CA LEU A 126 7.20 -3.25 -0.13
C LEU A 126 6.00 -4.21 -0.13
N LEU A 127 5.55 -4.62 1.07
CA LEU A 127 4.44 -5.55 1.26
C LEU A 127 3.46 -4.97 2.29
N GLY A 128 2.31 -4.53 1.81
CA GLY A 128 1.29 -3.84 2.58
C GLY A 128 -0.11 -4.11 2.08
N HIS A 129 -1.08 -3.88 2.97
CA HIS A 129 -2.50 -4.12 2.69
C HIS A 129 -3.15 -3.03 1.83
N LEU A 130 -2.50 -1.86 1.67
CA LEU A 130 -3.02 -0.70 0.94
C LEU A 130 -4.43 -0.29 1.40
N GLY A 131 -4.62 -0.07 2.71
CA GLY A 131 -5.94 0.20 3.29
C GLY A 131 -6.60 1.50 2.83
N TRP A 132 -5.82 2.41 2.24
CA TRP A 132 -6.27 3.65 1.63
C TRP A 132 -7.24 3.40 0.46
N LYS A 133 -6.87 2.49 -0.46
CA LYS A 133 -7.72 2.10 -1.58
C LYS A 133 -8.96 1.36 -1.10
N ASP A 134 -10.03 1.47 -1.87
CA ASP A 134 -11.32 0.86 -1.52
C ASP A 134 -11.27 -0.66 -1.63
N VAL A 135 -10.57 -1.16 -2.65
CA VAL A 135 -10.24 -2.57 -2.78
C VAL A 135 -8.83 -2.80 -2.23
N ALA A 136 -8.74 -3.36 -1.03
CA ALA A 136 -7.46 -3.66 -0.41
C ALA A 136 -6.73 -4.81 -1.13
N ARG A 137 -5.41 -4.83 -1.00
CA ARG A 137 -4.56 -5.84 -1.64
C ARG A 137 -4.65 -7.16 -0.90
N THR A 138 -4.66 -8.27 -1.64
CA THR A 138 -4.69 -9.62 -1.09
C THR A 138 -3.90 -10.60 -1.97
N PHE A 139 -3.55 -11.74 -1.38
CA PHE A 139 -2.73 -12.77 -1.98
C PHE A 139 -3.34 -14.14 -1.73
N ASP A 140 -3.42 -14.95 -2.77
CA ASP A 140 -3.87 -16.34 -2.69
C ASP A 140 -2.64 -17.22 -2.53
N GLY A 141 -2.55 -18.08 -1.51
CA GLY A 141 -1.45 -19.03 -1.41
C GLY A 141 -1.17 -19.58 -0.02
N VAL A 142 0.10 -19.92 0.22
CA VAL A 142 0.55 -20.56 1.45
C VAL A 142 1.59 -19.70 2.15
N LYS A 143 1.50 -19.63 3.48
CA LYS A 143 2.49 -19.02 4.35
C LYS A 143 2.79 -19.94 5.53
N ALA A 144 4.06 -20.26 5.73
CA ALA A 144 4.57 -20.88 6.95
C ALA A 144 5.12 -19.79 7.87
N MET A 145 4.90 -19.93 9.16
CA MET A 145 5.29 -18.98 10.19
C MET A 145 5.99 -19.73 11.32
N TYR A 146 7.02 -19.12 11.87
CA TYR A 146 7.68 -19.54 13.10
C TYR A 146 7.81 -18.33 14.01
N LYS A 147 7.43 -18.45 15.28
CA LYS A 147 7.43 -17.34 16.21
C LYS A 147 7.78 -17.78 17.63
N THR A 148 8.80 -17.13 18.19
CA THR A 148 9.15 -17.15 19.62
C THR A 148 9.03 -15.75 20.21
N ASP A 149 9.50 -15.56 21.44
CA ASP A 149 9.57 -14.24 22.09
C ASP A 149 10.51 -13.26 21.36
N THR A 150 11.58 -13.75 20.72
CA THR A 150 12.63 -12.92 20.11
C THR A 150 12.72 -13.04 18.60
N VAL A 151 12.18 -14.10 18.00
CA VAL A 151 12.28 -14.35 16.56
C VAL A 151 10.89 -14.52 15.96
N SER A 152 10.63 -13.84 14.85
CA SER A 152 9.52 -14.15 13.95
C SER A 152 10.08 -14.43 12.56
N LEU A 153 9.62 -15.47 11.90
CA LEU A 153 10.00 -15.82 10.54
C LEU A 153 8.77 -16.25 9.75
N ASP A 154 8.51 -15.57 8.64
CA ASP A 154 7.47 -15.91 7.69
C ASP A 154 8.12 -16.36 6.37
N ALA A 155 7.70 -17.50 5.83
CA ALA A 155 8.04 -17.93 4.48
C ALA A 155 6.74 -18.07 3.67
N PHE A 156 6.66 -17.45 2.50
CA PHE A 156 5.44 -17.43 1.70
C PHE A 156 5.68 -17.75 0.24
N ALA A 157 4.70 -18.41 -0.36
CA ALA A 157 4.57 -18.62 -1.80
C ALA A 157 3.12 -18.32 -2.17
N VAL A 158 2.92 -17.18 -2.83
CA VAL A 158 1.60 -16.64 -3.09
C VAL A 158 1.47 -16.10 -4.51
N HIS A 159 0.23 -16.08 -4.95
CA HIS A 159 -0.22 -15.42 -6.15
C HIS A 159 -0.93 -14.11 -5.76
N PRO A 160 -0.43 -12.94 -6.18
CA PRO A 160 -1.12 -11.68 -5.96
C PRO A 160 -2.40 -11.61 -6.79
N SER A 161 -3.57 -11.49 -6.17
CA SER A 161 -4.83 -11.38 -6.90
C SER A 161 -4.81 -10.11 -7.78
N ASP A 162 -5.34 -10.17 -9.00
CA ASP A 162 -4.97 -9.22 -10.04
C ASP A 162 -5.30 -7.77 -9.72
N ILE A 163 -4.29 -6.96 -9.98
CA ILE A 163 -4.33 -5.52 -10.07
C ILE A 163 -4.10 -5.18 -11.56
N GLY A 164 -4.96 -5.68 -12.46
CA GLY A 164 -4.85 -5.44 -13.90
C GLY A 164 -5.01 -3.95 -14.27
N ALA A 165 -5.72 -3.23 -13.40
CA ALA A 165 -5.61 -1.81 -13.17
C ALA A 165 -5.98 -1.61 -11.69
N MET A 166 -5.29 -0.76 -10.94
CA MET A 166 -5.70 -0.41 -9.57
C MET A 166 -7.08 0.30 -9.53
N THR A 167 -7.75 0.39 -10.67
CA THR A 167 -9.17 0.70 -10.81
C THR A 167 -9.85 -0.34 -11.71
N PRO A 168 -10.88 -1.06 -11.22
CA PRO A 168 -11.67 -2.00 -12.00
C PRO A 168 -12.26 -1.39 -13.27
N THR A 169 -12.40 -2.16 -14.35
CA THR A 169 -13.03 -1.74 -15.61
C THR A 169 -14.23 -2.63 -15.89
N THR A 170 -15.24 -2.12 -16.61
CA THR A 170 -16.40 -2.91 -17.06
C THR A 170 -16.02 -4.08 -17.98
N ALA A 171 -14.79 -4.07 -18.53
CA ALA A 171 -14.27 -5.10 -19.40
C ALA A 171 -13.65 -6.30 -18.65
N ILE A 172 -13.34 -6.17 -17.36
CA ILE A 172 -12.67 -7.20 -16.56
C ILE A 172 -13.45 -7.43 -15.26
N PRO A 173 -14.24 -8.51 -15.16
CA PRO A 173 -14.98 -8.81 -13.94
C PRO A 173 -14.04 -9.28 -12.81
N ASN A 174 -13.92 -8.44 -11.78
CA ASN A 174 -13.85 -8.76 -10.35
C ASN A 174 -12.84 -9.80 -9.85
N GLY A 175 -11.80 -9.36 -9.11
CA GLY A 175 -11.08 -10.16 -8.09
C GLY A 175 -10.42 -11.46 -8.55
N GLN A 176 -10.53 -11.79 -9.84
CA GLN A 176 -9.91 -12.93 -10.48
C GLN A 176 -8.57 -12.49 -11.04
N SER A 177 -7.56 -13.32 -10.80
CA SER A 177 -6.36 -13.25 -11.61
C SER A 177 -6.68 -13.63 -13.05
N LEU A 178 -6.45 -12.72 -13.97
CA LEU A 178 -6.37 -12.95 -15.41
C LEU A 178 -5.08 -13.67 -15.81
N VAL A 179 -4.16 -13.86 -14.87
CA VAL A 179 -2.87 -14.52 -15.08
C VAL A 179 -2.73 -15.75 -14.19
N THR A 180 -2.06 -16.77 -14.70
CA THR A 180 -1.88 -18.04 -13.96
C THR A 180 -0.76 -17.93 -12.91
N TRP A 181 -0.65 -18.94 -12.04
CA TRP A 181 0.49 -19.09 -11.11
C TRP A 181 1.85 -19.15 -11.81
N GLU A 182 1.88 -19.70 -13.03
CA GLU A 182 3.08 -19.75 -13.88
C GLU A 182 3.44 -18.35 -14.39
N ASP A 183 2.42 -17.53 -14.63
CA ASP A 183 2.58 -16.17 -15.12
C ASP A 183 2.97 -15.19 -14.02
N ARG A 184 2.44 -15.33 -12.80
CA ARG A 184 2.66 -14.35 -11.73
C ARG A 184 2.78 -15.03 -10.38
N ARG A 185 3.92 -14.85 -9.72
CA ARG A 185 4.14 -15.38 -8.37
C ARG A 185 4.98 -14.43 -7.53
N LEU A 186 4.73 -14.46 -6.23
CA LEU A 186 5.50 -13.79 -5.21
C LEU A 186 5.93 -14.84 -4.18
N THR A 187 7.24 -15.02 -4.04
CA THR A 187 7.80 -15.92 -3.02
C THR A 187 8.77 -15.14 -2.16
N GLY A 188 8.87 -15.45 -0.88
CA GLY A 188 9.81 -14.73 -0.03
C GLY A 188 9.91 -15.27 1.38
N VAL A 189 10.86 -14.70 2.10
CA VAL A 189 11.07 -14.89 3.52
C VAL A 189 11.20 -13.52 4.20
N TYR A 190 10.58 -13.37 5.36
CA TYR A 190 10.66 -12.17 6.18
C TYR A 190 10.96 -12.58 7.62
N GLY A 191 12.10 -12.17 8.14
CA GLY A 191 12.52 -12.43 9.51
C GLY A 191 12.59 -11.15 10.31
N THR A 192 12.15 -11.22 11.57
CA THR A 192 12.31 -10.16 12.57
C THR A 192 13.04 -10.75 13.78
N TYR A 193 14.10 -10.07 14.21
CA TYR A 193 14.77 -10.31 15.48
C TYR A 193 14.48 -9.15 16.44
N THR A 194 13.75 -9.43 17.51
CA THR A 194 13.40 -8.48 18.57
C THR A 194 14.56 -8.39 19.56
N VAL A 195 15.21 -7.22 19.62
CA VAL A 195 16.30 -6.94 20.55
C VAL A 195 15.78 -6.45 21.89
N ALA A 196 14.71 -5.65 21.87
CA ALA A 196 14.02 -5.11 23.04
C ALA A 196 12.55 -4.85 22.68
N PRO A 197 11.65 -4.57 23.65
CA PRO A 197 10.29 -4.19 23.35
C PRO A 197 10.25 -3.06 22.29
N LYS A 198 9.50 -3.30 21.21
CA LYS A 198 9.37 -2.38 20.05
C LYS A 198 10.69 -2.02 19.33
N SER A 199 11.76 -2.78 19.55
CA SER A 199 13.06 -2.53 18.92
C SER A 199 13.66 -3.81 18.36
N GLY A 200 14.17 -3.74 17.15
CA GLY A 200 14.66 -4.93 16.47
C GLY A 200 15.17 -4.67 15.06
N VAL A 201 15.39 -5.78 14.38
CA VAL A 201 15.91 -5.82 13.02
C VAL A 201 15.03 -6.73 12.20
N ASP A 202 14.60 -6.24 11.05
CA ASP A 202 14.02 -7.05 9.99
C ASP A 202 15.09 -7.38 8.95
N ALA A 203 15.03 -8.57 8.38
CA ALA A 203 15.78 -8.97 7.20
C ALA A 203 14.87 -9.82 6.30
N TYR A 204 14.87 -9.53 5.00
CA TYR A 204 13.94 -10.18 4.09
C TYR A 204 14.47 -10.35 2.68
N PHE A 205 13.90 -11.35 2.01
CA PHE A 205 14.07 -11.61 0.59
C PHE A 205 12.70 -11.82 -0.05
N ILE A 206 12.49 -11.18 -1.20
CA ILE A 206 11.24 -11.26 -1.96
C ILE A 206 11.60 -11.45 -3.43
N ASN A 207 11.17 -12.56 -4.02
CA ASN A 207 11.17 -12.77 -5.45
C ASN A 207 9.78 -12.43 -6.02
N TRP A 208 9.75 -11.46 -6.94
CA TRP A 208 8.55 -11.16 -7.73
C TRP A 208 8.78 -11.55 -9.18
N HIS A 209 8.11 -12.63 -9.58
CA HIS A 209 8.16 -13.13 -10.94
C HIS A 209 6.86 -12.80 -11.66
N HIS A 210 7.01 -12.20 -12.84
CA HIS A 210 5.96 -12.02 -13.83
C HIS A 210 6.50 -12.43 -15.20
N ASN A 211 5.90 -13.45 -15.80
CA ASN A 211 6.27 -13.99 -17.10
C ASN A 211 6.34 -12.90 -18.19
N GLN A 212 7.37 -12.97 -19.04
CA GLN A 212 7.57 -12.08 -20.19
C GLN A 212 6.49 -12.23 -21.26
N GLN A 213 5.86 -13.40 -21.35
CA GLN A 213 4.81 -13.66 -22.33
C GLN A 213 3.39 -13.30 -21.85
N ALA A 214 3.17 -13.10 -20.54
CA ALA A 214 1.85 -12.83 -19.94
C ALA A 214 1.12 -11.71 -20.69
N ALA A 215 -0.19 -11.76 -20.94
CA ALA A 215 -0.87 -10.74 -21.76
C ALA A 215 -0.89 -9.32 -21.11
N ILE A 216 -0.79 -9.24 -19.78
CA ILE A 216 -0.97 -8.03 -18.98
C ILE A 216 0.21 -7.89 -18.00
N GLY A 217 0.81 -6.70 -17.88
CA GLY A 217 1.78 -6.36 -16.81
C GLY A 217 3.18 -7.01 -16.90
N LYS A 218 3.64 -7.33 -18.11
CA LYS A 218 4.64 -8.35 -18.46
C LYS A 218 6.08 -8.15 -17.95
N GLY A 219 6.75 -9.28 -17.74
CA GLY A 219 8.19 -9.47 -18.02
C GLY A 219 9.20 -9.02 -16.98
N ARG A 220 9.17 -9.61 -15.80
CA ARG A 220 10.17 -9.37 -14.76
C ARG A 220 10.42 -10.60 -13.91
N ASN A 221 11.63 -10.72 -13.41
CA ASN A 221 11.97 -11.65 -12.35
C ASN A 221 12.91 -10.90 -11.40
N LEU A 222 12.33 -10.28 -10.37
CA LEU A 222 13.02 -9.37 -9.48
C LEU A 222 13.30 -10.03 -8.14
N ASN A 223 14.55 -10.00 -7.73
CA ASN A 223 15.01 -10.40 -6.41
C ASN A 223 15.22 -9.13 -5.59
N THR A 224 14.41 -8.95 -4.56
CA THR A 224 14.48 -7.82 -3.63
C THR A 224 15.00 -8.32 -2.30
N PHE A 225 16.06 -7.72 -1.81
CA PHE A 225 16.64 -8.00 -0.51
C PHE A 225 16.61 -6.72 0.30
N GLY A 226 16.26 -6.81 1.58
CA GLY A 226 16.26 -5.62 2.42
C GLY A 226 16.40 -5.94 3.89
N THR A 227 16.70 -4.88 4.62
CA THR A 227 16.80 -4.89 6.07
C THR A 227 16.22 -3.59 6.63
N ARG A 228 15.62 -3.68 7.82
CA ARG A 228 15.06 -2.52 8.51
C ARG A 228 15.44 -2.58 9.98
N LEU A 229 16.11 -1.53 10.45
CA LEU A 229 16.27 -1.28 11.88
C LEU A 229 15.05 -0.48 12.36
N PHE A 230 14.53 -0.83 13.53
CA PHE A 230 13.46 -0.06 14.17
C PHE A 230 13.66 -0.03 15.69
N GLY A 231 13.21 1.04 16.34
CA GLY A 231 13.28 1.14 17.78
C GLY A 231 12.49 2.29 18.37
N GLU A 232 12.19 2.17 19.66
CA GLU A 232 11.56 3.19 20.50
C GLU A 232 12.21 3.17 21.89
N SER A 233 12.69 4.32 22.38
CA SER A 233 13.24 4.49 23.73
C SER A 233 13.10 5.93 24.21
N ASP A 234 12.61 6.14 25.43
CA ASP A 234 12.59 7.44 26.13
C ASP A 234 12.03 8.60 25.28
N GLY A 235 10.91 8.34 24.59
CA GLY A 235 10.25 9.31 23.71
C GLY A 235 10.82 9.39 22.29
N PHE A 236 12.02 8.85 22.05
CA PHE A 236 12.57 8.69 20.71
C PHE A 236 11.99 7.47 20.01
N ASP A 237 11.74 7.59 18.71
CA ASP A 237 11.44 6.47 17.83
C ASP A 237 12.11 6.67 16.47
N GLY A 238 12.36 5.56 15.76
CA GLY A 238 12.92 5.65 14.43
C GLY A 238 12.96 4.33 13.67
N THR A 239 13.12 4.46 12.36
CA THR A 239 13.28 3.34 11.42
C THR A 239 14.35 3.69 10.40
N ALA A 240 15.15 2.71 9.99
CA ALA A 240 16.06 2.84 8.87
C ALA A 240 15.95 1.59 8.00
N GLU A 241 15.41 1.71 6.80
CA GLU A 241 15.19 0.62 5.86
C GLU A 241 16.05 0.83 4.61
N ALA A 242 16.76 -0.22 4.19
CA ALA A 242 17.55 -0.23 2.98
C ALA A 242 17.24 -1.48 2.17
N VAL A 243 17.12 -1.30 0.86
CA VAL A 243 16.65 -2.33 -0.07
C VAL A 243 17.52 -2.32 -1.32
N PHE A 244 17.83 -3.49 -1.85
CA PHE A 244 18.44 -3.62 -3.17
C PHE A 244 17.72 -4.65 -4.03
N GLN A 245 17.72 -4.42 -5.34
CA GLN A 245 17.05 -5.24 -6.33
C GLN A 245 18.00 -5.70 -7.42
N THR A 246 17.86 -6.96 -7.78
CA THR A 246 18.56 -7.60 -8.90
C THR A 246 17.59 -8.45 -9.72
N GLY A 247 18.06 -8.99 -10.84
CA GLY A 247 17.30 -9.93 -11.67
C GLY A 247 17.06 -9.38 -13.06
N THR A 248 15.89 -9.63 -13.62
CA THR A 248 15.54 -9.20 -14.97
C THR A 248 14.29 -8.34 -14.99
N TRP A 249 14.35 -7.30 -15.80
CA TRP A 249 13.23 -6.46 -16.20
C TRP A 249 12.86 -6.80 -17.66
N ALA A 250 11.82 -6.13 -18.18
CA ALA A 250 11.23 -6.39 -19.49
C ALA A 250 12.29 -6.66 -20.58
N ASN A 251 12.02 -7.62 -21.46
CA ASN A 251 12.93 -8.04 -22.54
C ASN A 251 14.32 -8.53 -22.05
N ASN A 252 14.40 -9.11 -20.85
CA ASN A 252 15.63 -9.62 -20.23
C ASN A 252 16.71 -8.56 -19.93
N VAL A 253 16.32 -7.29 -19.81
CA VAL A 253 17.20 -6.23 -19.35
C VAL A 253 17.59 -6.50 -17.89
N SER A 254 18.85 -6.26 -17.49
CA SER A 254 19.28 -6.47 -16.09
C SER A 254 18.59 -5.47 -15.17
N GLN A 255 17.99 -5.91 -14.07
CA GLN A 255 17.54 -5.03 -12.98
C GLN A 255 18.69 -4.73 -12.03
N LYS A 256 18.94 -3.47 -11.69
CA LYS A 256 19.84 -3.05 -10.60
C LYS A 256 19.37 -1.74 -9.97
N ALA A 257 18.80 -1.80 -8.77
CA ALA A 257 18.36 -0.60 -8.05
C ALA A 257 18.56 -0.77 -6.54
N SER A 258 18.76 0.33 -5.82
CA SER A 258 18.80 0.34 -4.36
C SER A 258 18.12 1.58 -3.81
N ALA A 259 17.20 1.41 -2.87
CA ALA A 259 16.44 2.47 -2.24
C ALA A 259 16.60 2.40 -0.73
N TYR A 260 16.43 3.53 -0.04
CA TYR A 260 16.47 3.58 1.42
C TYR A 260 15.59 4.70 1.98
N ALA A 261 15.16 4.49 3.22
CA ALA A 261 14.29 5.39 3.96
C ALA A 261 14.76 5.44 5.41
N VAL A 262 14.90 6.64 5.96
CA VAL A 262 15.33 6.84 7.35
C VAL A 262 14.40 7.84 8.01
N LYS A 263 13.77 7.42 9.11
CA LYS A 263 12.84 8.22 9.91
C LYS A 263 13.31 8.26 11.36
N ALA A 264 13.17 9.42 11.96
CA ALA A 264 13.35 9.60 13.40
C ALA A 264 12.28 10.56 13.94
N GLY A 265 11.99 10.45 15.23
CA GLY A 265 11.13 11.40 15.92
C GLY A 265 11.31 11.39 17.41
N TYR A 266 10.72 12.40 18.03
CA TYR A 266 10.66 12.55 19.48
C TYR A 266 9.24 12.92 19.90
N THR A 267 8.72 12.23 20.91
CA THR A 267 7.40 12.45 21.48
C THR A 267 7.51 13.15 22.83
N PHE A 268 7.04 14.39 22.89
CA PHE A 268 6.87 15.15 24.12
C PHE A 268 5.64 14.65 24.89
N ASP A 269 5.68 14.72 26.23
CA ASP A 269 4.53 14.35 27.04
C ASP A 269 3.31 15.25 26.84
N THR A 270 3.53 16.56 26.68
CA THR A 270 2.46 17.52 26.45
C THR A 270 1.69 17.19 25.17
N TRP A 271 0.41 16.84 25.36
CA TRP A 271 -0.51 16.42 24.29
C TRP A 271 -0.01 15.24 23.45
N LYS A 272 0.97 14.48 23.96
CA LYS A 272 1.66 13.42 23.21
C LYS A 272 2.12 13.91 21.84
N THR A 273 2.67 15.11 21.82
CA THR A 273 3.12 15.78 20.59
C THR A 273 4.39 15.12 20.09
N ARG A 274 4.34 14.50 18.92
CA ARG A 274 5.49 13.94 18.21
C ARG A 274 5.93 14.89 17.11
N VAL A 275 7.21 15.24 17.11
CA VAL A 275 7.89 15.85 15.95
C VAL A 275 8.75 14.79 15.28
N GLY A 276 8.83 14.79 13.97
CA GLY A 276 9.65 13.83 13.24
C GLY A 276 10.22 14.37 11.94
N ILE A 277 11.27 13.71 11.49
CA ILE A 277 11.90 13.93 10.19
C ILE A 277 12.07 12.58 9.50
N GLU A 278 11.85 12.54 8.20
CA GLU A 278 12.09 11.38 7.37
C GLU A 278 12.79 11.79 6.08
N TYR A 279 13.73 10.96 5.63
CA TYR A 279 14.39 11.10 4.34
C TYR A 279 14.23 9.82 3.53
N ASP A 280 13.71 9.97 2.32
CA ASP A 280 13.49 8.89 1.37
C ASP A 280 14.33 9.09 0.12
N TYR A 281 14.97 8.02 -0.34
CA TYR A 281 15.69 7.98 -1.60
C TYR A 281 15.30 6.74 -2.40
N SER A 282 15.00 6.96 -3.68
CA SER A 282 14.93 5.92 -4.70
C SER A 282 15.59 6.41 -5.99
N PRO A 283 16.42 5.59 -6.66
CA PRO A 283 17.04 5.93 -7.92
C PRO A 283 16.01 6.07 -9.03
N GLY A 284 16.40 6.80 -10.07
CA GLY A 284 15.70 6.87 -11.35
C GLY A 284 16.58 6.37 -12.49
N ASP A 285 15.95 5.89 -13.57
CA ASP A 285 16.61 5.45 -14.78
C ASP A 285 16.60 6.54 -15.86
N ASP A 286 17.80 7.01 -16.23
CA ASP A 286 18.00 7.95 -17.33
C ASP A 286 17.85 7.33 -18.73
N LYS A 287 17.64 6.00 -18.79
CA LYS A 287 17.51 5.19 -20.00
C LYS A 287 18.75 5.26 -20.91
N ALA A 288 19.89 5.72 -20.39
CA ALA A 288 21.13 5.84 -21.17
C ALA A 288 21.80 4.48 -21.42
N ASN A 289 21.53 3.49 -20.57
CA ASN A 289 22.02 2.12 -20.74
C ASN A 289 20.86 1.17 -21.09
N ALA A 290 20.76 0.79 -22.37
CA ALA A 290 19.72 -0.11 -22.85
C ALA A 290 19.76 -1.53 -22.25
N THR A 291 20.84 -1.92 -21.55
CA THR A 291 21.03 -3.25 -20.97
C THR A 291 20.79 -3.33 -19.47
N THR A 292 20.60 -2.19 -18.79
CA THR A 292 20.37 -2.15 -17.34
C THR A 292 19.26 -1.18 -16.99
N HIS A 293 18.23 -1.70 -16.33
CA HIS A 293 17.14 -0.94 -15.74
C HIS A 293 17.49 -0.55 -14.30
N LYS A 294 17.33 0.74 -13.96
CA LYS A 294 17.79 1.32 -12.69
C LYS A 294 16.68 1.86 -11.79
N ASP A 295 15.44 1.95 -12.26
CA ASP A 295 14.33 2.36 -11.40
C ASP A 295 14.10 1.29 -10.33
N PHE A 296 13.88 1.74 -9.10
CA PHE A 296 13.41 0.85 -8.04
C PHE A 296 11.94 0.49 -8.26
N ILE A 297 11.63 -0.80 -8.10
CA ILE A 297 10.30 -1.34 -8.33
C ILE A 297 9.70 -1.78 -6.99
N PHE A 298 8.59 -1.19 -6.59
CA PHE A 298 7.94 -1.43 -5.30
C PHE A 298 6.62 -2.17 -5.55
N PRO A 299 6.56 -3.49 -5.35
CA PRO A 299 5.52 -4.33 -5.95
C PRO A 299 4.16 -4.22 -5.26
N PHE A 300 4.14 -4.16 -3.92
CA PHE A 300 2.92 -4.31 -3.12
C PHE A 300 2.91 -3.37 -1.90
N HIS A 301 3.39 -2.17 -2.11
CA HIS A 301 3.56 -1.07 -1.16
C HIS A 301 2.24 -0.41 -0.68
N THR A 302 2.36 0.45 0.34
CA THR A 302 1.33 1.39 0.82
C THR A 302 1.85 2.85 0.70
N ASN A 303 2.11 3.32 -0.52
CA ASN A 303 2.83 4.61 -0.76
C ASN A 303 2.08 5.84 -0.24
N HIS A 304 0.75 5.83 -0.30
CA HIS A 304 -0.10 6.91 0.21
C HIS A 304 0.17 7.23 1.69
N ALA A 305 0.72 6.27 2.46
CA ALA A 305 1.06 6.50 3.87
C ALA A 305 2.39 7.23 4.08
N HIS A 306 3.19 7.48 3.02
CA HIS A 306 4.60 7.87 3.16
C HIS A 306 5.00 9.13 2.38
N TYR A 307 4.54 9.33 1.14
CA TYR A 307 5.16 10.32 0.21
C TYR A 307 4.24 11.47 -0.20
N GLY A 308 3.49 12.01 0.77
CA GLY A 308 2.47 13.02 0.54
C GLY A 308 1.09 12.42 0.30
N GLU A 309 0.06 13.08 0.83
CA GLU A 309 -1.34 12.64 0.73
C GLU A 309 -1.95 12.97 -0.63
N MET A 310 -1.30 13.83 -1.42
CA MET A 310 -1.70 14.16 -2.79
C MET A 310 -1.26 13.14 -3.85
N ASP A 311 -0.56 12.07 -3.44
CA ASP A 311 -0.32 10.89 -4.27
C ASP A 311 0.51 11.14 -5.56
N PHE A 312 1.24 12.27 -5.66
CA PHE A 312 2.12 12.56 -6.79
C PHE A 312 3.40 11.73 -6.80
N PHE A 313 3.79 11.15 -5.68
CA PHE A 313 5.04 10.40 -5.56
C PHE A 313 4.83 8.94 -5.15
N SER A 314 5.81 8.16 -5.54
CA SER A 314 6.03 6.77 -5.13
C SER A 314 7.51 6.60 -4.84
N TRP A 315 7.90 5.49 -4.21
CA TRP A 315 9.31 5.16 -3.97
C TRP A 315 10.05 4.77 -5.26
N ALA A 316 9.92 5.55 -6.33
CA ALA A 316 10.61 5.49 -7.61
C ALA A 316 11.14 6.88 -7.93
N ASN A 317 12.39 6.96 -8.40
CA ASN A 317 12.99 8.19 -8.87
C ASN A 317 12.72 9.42 -7.97
N MET A 318 12.98 9.31 -6.67
CA MET A 318 12.61 10.34 -5.72
C MET A 318 13.66 10.60 -4.65
N LYS A 319 13.62 11.84 -4.15
CA LYS A 319 14.21 12.33 -2.91
C LYS A 319 13.10 13.08 -2.18
N ASP A 320 12.87 12.74 -0.92
CA ASP A 320 11.92 13.46 -0.08
C ASP A 320 12.54 13.75 1.28
N ILE A 321 12.32 14.95 1.78
CA ILE A 321 12.49 15.30 3.19
C ILE A 321 11.09 15.61 3.70
N ASN A 322 10.59 14.78 4.62
CA ASN A 322 9.32 15.01 5.29
C ASN A 322 9.57 15.52 6.71
N LEU A 323 8.96 16.67 7.05
CA LEU A 323 8.84 17.16 8.42
C LEU A 323 7.43 16.90 8.92
N SER A 324 7.29 16.15 10.02
CA SER A 324 5.99 15.71 10.54
C SER A 324 5.73 16.21 11.96
N LEU A 325 4.47 16.55 12.22
CA LEU A 325 3.92 16.86 13.54
C LEU A 325 2.68 15.99 13.76
N LYS A 326 2.57 15.36 14.93
CA LYS A 326 1.34 14.68 15.38
C LYS A 326 1.06 15.05 16.82
N THR A 327 -0.11 15.57 17.14
CA THR A 327 -0.48 15.99 18.50
C THR A 327 -1.90 15.59 18.84
N SER A 328 -2.17 15.32 20.11
CA SER A 328 -3.49 14.96 20.63
C SER A 328 -3.89 15.90 21.77
N PRO A 329 -4.32 17.15 21.45
CA PRO A 329 -4.54 18.21 22.44
C PRO A 329 -5.82 18.02 23.25
N ALA A 330 -6.74 17.19 22.77
CA ALA A 330 -7.98 16.85 23.47
C ALA A 330 -8.27 15.36 23.31
N LYS A 331 -9.09 14.82 24.22
CA LYS A 331 -9.51 13.42 24.16
C LYS A 331 -10.26 13.15 22.84
N GLY A 332 -9.91 12.05 22.19
CA GLY A 332 -10.46 11.66 20.89
C GLY A 332 -9.93 12.44 19.68
N LEU A 333 -9.29 13.60 19.87
CA LEU A 333 -8.78 14.45 18.80
C LEU A 333 -7.28 14.24 18.57
N THR A 334 -6.91 13.96 17.32
CA THR A 334 -5.53 13.95 16.84
C THR A 334 -5.40 14.89 15.64
N LEU A 335 -4.40 15.75 15.67
CA LEU A 335 -4.00 16.61 14.57
C LEU A 335 -2.65 16.12 14.02
N MET A 336 -2.52 16.09 12.71
CA MET A 336 -1.27 15.75 12.03
C MET A 336 -0.98 16.80 10.96
N GLY A 337 0.30 17.17 10.82
CA GLY A 337 0.77 18.04 9.77
C GLY A 337 2.04 17.46 9.16
N ASN A 338 2.16 17.48 7.84
CA ASN A 338 3.38 17.09 7.13
C ASN A 338 3.80 18.18 6.16
N VAL A 339 5.11 18.34 5.98
CA VAL A 339 5.70 19.18 4.93
C VAL A 339 6.72 18.32 4.19
N HIS A 340 6.44 18.05 2.92
CA HIS A 340 7.32 17.26 2.05
C HIS A 340 8.11 18.17 1.10
N PHE A 341 9.42 17.95 0.99
CA PHE A 341 10.28 18.62 0.02
C PHE A 341 10.70 17.63 -1.06
N LEU A 342 9.91 17.59 -2.13
CA LEU A 342 9.96 16.52 -3.12
C LEU A 342 10.85 16.90 -4.31
N SER A 343 11.71 15.98 -4.71
CA SER A 343 12.55 16.09 -5.91
C SER A 343 12.74 14.74 -6.59
N LEU A 344 13.00 14.74 -7.89
CA LEU A 344 13.42 13.55 -8.62
C LEU A 344 14.89 13.22 -8.28
N ALA A 345 15.22 11.93 -8.26
CA ALA A 345 16.62 11.50 -8.11
C ALA A 345 17.41 11.69 -9.42
N GLU A 346 16.75 11.46 -10.55
CA GLU A 346 17.25 11.59 -11.92
C GLU A 346 16.25 12.41 -12.75
N ALA A 347 16.71 13.53 -13.33
CA ALA A 347 15.84 14.45 -14.06
C ALA A 347 15.27 13.82 -15.34
N LYS A 348 16.04 12.96 -16.00
CA LYS A 348 15.65 12.34 -17.27
C LYS A 348 14.72 11.13 -17.10
N GLY A 349 14.64 10.60 -15.88
CA GLY A 349 13.83 9.44 -15.55
C GLY A 349 12.34 9.77 -15.46
N ASP A 350 11.53 8.71 -15.39
CA ASP A 350 10.09 8.85 -15.24
C ASP A 350 9.75 9.38 -13.83
N TRP A 351 8.73 10.22 -13.72
CA TRP A 351 8.12 10.60 -12.45
C TRP A 351 6.86 9.75 -12.27
N ILE A 352 6.94 8.77 -11.38
CA ILE A 352 5.90 7.77 -11.14
C ILE A 352 4.97 8.20 -10.01
N ASN A 353 3.65 8.13 -10.25
CA ASN A 353 2.63 8.44 -9.25
C ASN A 353 2.53 7.35 -8.17
N VAL A 354 1.71 7.58 -7.14
CA VAL A 354 1.53 6.65 -6.00
C VAL A 354 1.25 5.20 -6.41
N VAL A 355 0.59 4.97 -7.55
CA VAL A 355 0.13 3.65 -8.04
C VAL A 355 1.31 2.78 -8.51
N GLY A 356 2.44 3.39 -8.88
CA GLY A 356 3.62 2.66 -9.33
C GLY A 356 3.58 2.17 -10.78
N THR A 357 2.54 2.52 -11.54
CA THR A 357 2.39 2.14 -12.96
C THR A 357 1.99 3.29 -13.87
N GLY A 358 1.60 4.45 -13.30
CA GLY A 358 1.23 5.64 -14.05
C GLY A 358 2.27 6.74 -13.86
N ASN A 359 2.61 7.44 -14.95
CA ASN A 359 3.50 8.58 -14.88
C ASN A 359 2.70 9.83 -14.54
N VAL A 360 3.19 10.63 -13.59
CA VAL A 360 2.80 12.05 -13.51
C VAL A 360 3.37 12.76 -14.74
N PHE A 361 4.66 12.51 -15.01
CA PHE A 361 5.33 12.91 -16.24
C PHE A 361 6.27 11.80 -16.70
N ALA A 362 6.22 11.47 -17.99
CA ALA A 362 7.22 10.58 -18.59
C ALA A 362 8.58 11.29 -18.63
N GLY A 363 9.66 10.55 -18.47
CA GLY A 363 11.03 11.04 -18.56
C GLY A 363 11.47 11.31 -20.00
N ALA A 364 12.36 12.29 -20.17
CA ALA A 364 12.93 12.65 -21.46
C ALA A 364 14.39 13.11 -21.32
N PRO A 365 15.25 12.87 -22.33
CA PRO A 365 16.67 13.25 -22.28
C PRO A 365 16.92 14.75 -22.11
N ALA A 366 15.96 15.60 -22.51
CA ALA A 366 16.06 17.05 -22.44
C ALA A 366 15.82 17.61 -21.03
N TYR A 367 15.26 16.83 -20.10
CA TYR A 367 14.96 17.32 -18.77
C TYR A 367 16.21 17.44 -17.91
N THR A 368 16.28 18.54 -17.18
CA THR A 368 17.41 18.93 -16.34
C THR A 368 17.00 19.25 -14.92
N GLN A 369 15.72 19.58 -14.70
CA GLN A 369 15.21 19.97 -13.39
C GLN A 369 14.77 18.74 -12.59
N THR A 370 15.10 18.74 -11.29
CA THR A 370 14.70 17.70 -10.35
C THR A 370 13.73 18.20 -9.28
N LYS A 371 13.72 19.50 -8.96
CA LYS A 371 12.86 20.06 -7.91
C LYS A 371 11.40 19.96 -8.31
N ALA A 372 10.69 18.99 -7.74
CA ALA A 372 9.31 18.69 -8.08
C ALA A 372 8.33 19.64 -7.38
N GLY A 373 8.53 19.93 -6.09
CA GLY A 373 7.69 20.86 -5.37
C GLY A 373 7.75 20.69 -3.86
N THR A 374 6.83 21.38 -3.19
CA THR A 374 6.61 21.26 -1.75
C THR A 374 5.15 20.93 -1.49
N GLU A 375 4.90 19.86 -0.73
CA GLU A 375 3.57 19.47 -0.28
C GLU A 375 3.36 19.84 1.18
N ILE A 376 2.17 20.32 1.52
CA ILE A 376 1.75 20.59 2.90
C ILE A 376 0.42 19.90 3.13
N ASP A 377 0.39 18.99 4.10
CA ASP A 377 -0.79 18.23 4.48
C ASP A 377 -1.22 18.55 5.90
N VAL A 378 -2.52 18.73 6.11
CA VAL A 378 -3.13 18.86 7.43
C VAL A 378 -4.24 17.83 7.57
N LYS A 379 -4.12 16.96 8.57
CA LYS A 379 -5.07 15.90 8.88
C LYS A 379 -5.63 16.07 10.28
N LEU A 380 -6.93 15.90 10.41
CA LEU A 380 -7.64 15.80 11.68
C LEU A 380 -8.29 14.43 11.78
N VAL A 381 -8.12 13.77 12.92
CA VAL A 381 -8.82 12.54 13.28
C VAL A 381 -9.57 12.77 14.57
N TYR A 382 -10.87 12.50 14.57
CA TYR A 382 -11.73 12.61 15.75
C TYR A 382 -12.47 11.30 16.02
N ASN A 383 -12.16 10.66 17.14
CA ASN A 383 -12.88 9.50 17.64
C ASN A 383 -14.06 9.99 18.49
N VAL A 384 -15.28 9.71 18.04
CA VAL A 384 -16.50 10.28 18.63
C VAL A 384 -16.85 9.52 19.91
N GLU A 385 -16.69 10.15 21.07
CA GLU A 385 -16.93 9.47 22.35
C GLU A 385 -18.36 8.99 22.53
N ALA A 386 -19.33 9.76 22.03
CA ALA A 386 -20.75 9.43 22.13
C ALA A 386 -21.14 8.21 21.27
N ILE A 387 -20.31 7.82 20.30
CA ILE A 387 -20.57 6.71 19.38
C ILE A 387 -19.33 5.82 19.31
N LYS A 388 -19.26 4.83 20.21
CA LYS A 388 -18.15 3.88 20.27
C LYS A 388 -17.91 3.25 18.89
N GLY A 389 -16.66 3.34 18.41
CA GLY A 389 -16.26 2.78 17.11
C GLY A 389 -16.36 3.76 15.94
N LEU A 390 -16.99 4.93 16.12
CA LEU A 390 -17.04 5.97 15.08
C LEU A 390 -15.80 6.87 15.13
N LYS A 391 -15.17 7.00 13.96
CA LYS A 391 -14.04 7.88 13.69
C LYS A 391 -14.36 8.77 12.51
N LEU A 392 -14.17 10.07 12.68
CA LEU A 392 -14.23 11.08 11.62
C LEU A 392 -12.83 11.53 11.27
N VAL A 393 -12.57 11.74 9.98
CA VAL A 393 -11.27 12.20 9.48
C VAL A 393 -11.51 13.30 8.46
N GLY A 394 -10.76 14.40 8.58
CA GLY A 394 -10.65 15.43 7.56
C GLY A 394 -9.21 15.59 7.14
N LEU A 395 -8.96 15.79 5.86
CA LEU A 395 -7.65 16.15 5.32
C LEU A 395 -7.79 17.29 4.31
N TYR A 396 -6.81 18.18 4.32
CA TYR A 396 -6.53 19.08 3.21
C TYR A 396 -5.02 19.10 2.93
N GLY A 397 -4.65 18.94 1.66
CA GLY A 397 -3.29 18.95 1.15
C GLY A 397 -3.15 19.97 0.02
N ILE A 398 -2.00 20.65 -0.04
CA ILE A 398 -1.62 21.55 -1.14
C ILE A 398 -0.22 21.23 -1.62
N PHE A 399 -0.05 21.10 -2.94
CA PHE A 399 1.22 20.90 -3.59
C PHE A 399 1.56 22.15 -4.39
N ASN A 400 2.73 22.72 -4.09
CA ASN A 400 3.28 23.88 -4.77
C ASN A 400 4.38 23.41 -5.73
N PRO A 401 4.12 23.42 -7.05
CA PRO A 401 5.05 22.90 -8.04
C PRO A 401 6.40 23.63 -8.07
N GLY A 402 7.45 22.87 -8.35
CA GLY A 402 8.80 23.35 -8.58
C GLY A 402 9.18 23.39 -10.06
N ALA A 403 10.44 23.70 -10.33
CA ALA A 403 10.98 23.85 -11.69
C ALA A 403 10.82 22.59 -12.56
N ALA A 404 10.79 21.39 -11.96
CA ALA A 404 10.59 20.15 -12.71
C ALA A 404 9.20 20.05 -13.34
N VAL A 405 8.16 20.56 -12.67
CA VAL A 405 6.80 20.60 -13.21
C VAL A 405 6.74 21.61 -14.35
N ALA A 406 7.24 22.84 -14.14
CA ALA A 406 7.27 23.86 -15.19
C ALA A 406 8.00 23.38 -16.46
N GLU A 407 9.15 22.72 -16.31
CA GLU A 407 9.92 22.15 -17.43
C GLU A 407 9.13 21.09 -18.20
N ARG A 408 8.37 20.25 -17.51
CA ARG A 408 7.61 19.12 -18.08
C ARG A 408 6.22 19.50 -18.60
N ASN A 409 5.72 20.66 -18.18
CA ASN A 409 4.34 21.08 -18.41
C ASN A 409 4.23 22.42 -19.16
N ALA A 410 5.16 22.67 -20.09
CA ALA A 410 5.17 23.86 -20.95
C ALA A 410 5.10 25.20 -20.17
N GLY A 411 5.80 25.27 -19.04
CA GLY A 411 5.85 26.43 -18.15
C GLY A 411 4.73 26.51 -17.11
N LYS A 412 3.73 25.63 -17.17
CA LYS A 412 2.60 25.61 -16.23
C LYS A 412 3.01 24.91 -14.94
N ALA A 413 2.73 25.54 -13.81
CA ALA A 413 3.20 25.10 -12.49
C ALA A 413 2.28 25.64 -11.38
N ASP A 414 0.97 25.69 -11.65
CA ASP A 414 -0.01 26.19 -10.70
C ASP A 414 -0.25 25.17 -9.57
N SER A 415 -0.52 25.66 -8.35
CA SER A 415 -0.73 24.78 -7.19
C SER A 415 -1.92 23.85 -7.37
N ALA A 416 -1.76 22.61 -6.92
CA ALA A 416 -2.82 21.61 -6.86
C ALA A 416 -3.31 21.47 -5.42
N SER A 417 -4.58 21.07 -5.23
CA SER A 417 -5.11 20.77 -3.91
C SER A 417 -5.93 19.47 -3.86
N PHE A 418 -5.91 18.85 -2.69
CA PHE A 418 -6.61 17.60 -2.39
C PHE A 418 -7.28 17.72 -1.04
N GLY A 419 -8.49 17.21 -0.91
CA GLY A 419 -9.12 17.12 0.39
C GLY A 419 -10.10 15.97 0.47
N TYR A 420 -10.29 15.46 1.68
CA TYR A 420 -11.30 14.46 1.92
C TYR A 420 -11.95 14.58 3.30
N LEU A 421 -13.19 14.11 3.38
CA LEU A 421 -13.89 13.80 4.62
C LEU A 421 -14.20 12.32 4.64
N LEU A 422 -13.93 11.67 5.76
CA LEU A 422 -14.12 10.24 5.94
C LEU A 422 -14.80 9.95 7.27
N ALA A 423 -15.82 9.11 7.23
CA ALA A 423 -16.43 8.50 8.41
C ALA A 423 -16.13 7.00 8.37
N GLN A 424 -15.64 6.46 9.48
CA GLN A 424 -15.39 5.03 9.65
C GLN A 424 -16.04 4.55 10.94
N TYR A 425 -16.87 3.52 10.84
CA TYR A 425 -17.58 2.91 11.95
C TYR A 425 -17.22 1.43 12.08
N VAL A 426 -16.63 1.07 13.21
CA VAL A 426 -16.28 -0.31 13.56
C VAL A 426 -17.25 -0.80 14.65
N PHE A 427 -17.88 -1.96 14.43
CA PHE A 427 -18.93 -2.50 15.30
C PHE A 427 -18.80 -4.01 15.55
#